data_AF-A0A5C7ZEJ0-F1
#
_entry.id   AF-A0A5C7ZEJ0-F1
#
_cell.length_a   1.000
_cell.length_b   1.000
_cell.length_c   1.000
_cell.angle_alpha   90.00
_cell.angle_beta   90.00
_cell.angle_gamma   90.00
#
_symmetry.space_group_name_H-M   'P 1'
#
loop_
_entity.id
_entity.type
_entity.pdbx_description
1 polymer ?
#
loop_
_entity_poly.entity_id
_entity_poly.type
_entity_poly.pdbx_seq_one_letter_code
_entity_poly.pdbx_strand_id
1 'polypeptide(L)'
;MPLPATFIGRLRHWLGWPNSHYRTHEKLVAAVGGLLGIVIVWNASLALLGPEFTPLVVPSLGATAVLVFAVPHSPLTQPWAVVGGHVISAVIGVACQLAIPNTVLAGGAAVGLALFAMHALRCIHPPGGATALTAVIGGSAVHALGFRYALTPVAVNGLLIVALGVLYNYAFPWRRYPLALMPSTMPLARPTPGFPRITQAQIEAAIEEQQVVLDVSPEELMRVFEATLARAAAETPTPIIALHLGGIYGNNQPGPAWSVRRLVDERSSPTPEFDLVVYEILEGPGRGRTDSCRRDEFMAWAASEIRPSSIA
;
A
#
# COMPACT_ATOMS: atom_id res chain seq x y z
N MET A 1 23.62 -1.97 0.26
CA MET A 1 22.80 -2.19 -0.96
C MET A 1 23.73 -2.63 -2.09
N PRO A 2 23.61 -3.84 -2.66
CA PRO A 2 24.19 -4.11 -3.96
C PRO A 2 23.21 -3.64 -5.04
N LEU A 3 23.65 -2.72 -5.90
CA LEU A 3 22.92 -2.36 -7.11
C LEU A 3 22.68 -3.60 -7.98
N PRO A 4 21.60 -3.68 -8.79
CA PRO A 4 21.41 -4.78 -9.71
C PRO A 4 22.66 -4.94 -10.59
N ALA A 5 23.18 -6.17 -10.67
CA ALA A 5 24.50 -6.46 -11.23
C ALA A 5 24.61 -6.12 -12.72
N THR A 6 23.49 -6.01 -13.42
CA THR A 6 23.43 -5.75 -14.86
C THR A 6 23.01 -4.31 -15.18
N PHE A 7 23.56 -3.75 -16.24
CA PHE A 7 23.18 -2.42 -16.76
C PHE A 7 21.67 -2.36 -17.07
N ILE A 8 21.11 -3.43 -17.64
CA ILE A 8 19.67 -3.56 -17.92
C ILE A 8 18.86 -3.52 -16.63
N GLY A 9 19.31 -4.19 -15.57
CA GLY A 9 18.65 -4.15 -14.26
C GLY A 9 18.64 -2.74 -13.65
N ARG A 10 19.76 -2.01 -13.74
CA ARG A 10 19.84 -0.61 -13.29
C ARG A 10 18.92 0.31 -14.10
N LEU A 11 18.86 0.13 -15.42
CA LEU A 11 18.00 0.93 -16.29
C LEU A 11 16.51 0.65 -16.02
N ARG A 12 16.13 -0.62 -15.85
CA ARG A 12 14.76 -1.00 -15.49
C ARG A 12 14.35 -0.43 -14.14
N HIS A 13 15.25 -0.46 -13.15
CA HIS A 13 15.01 0.15 -11.85
C HIS A 13 14.89 1.67 -11.93
N TRP A 14 15.76 2.34 -12.69
CA TRP A 14 15.71 3.78 -12.90
C TRP A 14 14.42 4.24 -13.61
N LEU A 15 13.95 3.47 -14.60
CA LEU A 15 12.68 3.71 -15.28
C LEU A 15 11.45 3.31 -14.45
N GLY A 16 11.63 2.72 -13.27
CA GLY A 16 10.53 2.21 -12.45
C GLY A 16 9.74 1.10 -13.12
N TRP A 17 10.39 0.27 -13.96
CA TRP A 17 9.72 -0.85 -14.62
C TRP A 17 9.13 -1.81 -13.57
N PRO A 18 7.81 -2.05 -13.55
CA PRO A 18 7.20 -2.88 -12.52
C PRO A 18 7.73 -4.31 -12.54
N ASN A 19 8.09 -4.85 -11.37
CA ASN A 19 8.44 -6.26 -11.22
C ASN A 19 7.18 -7.15 -11.12
N SER A 20 6.00 -6.57 -10.87
CA SER A 20 4.74 -7.31 -10.76
C SER A 20 4.09 -7.53 -12.13
N HIS A 21 3.82 -8.78 -12.49
CA HIS A 21 3.08 -9.12 -13.69
C HIS A 21 1.57 -9.21 -13.40
N TYR A 22 0.79 -8.24 -13.90
CA TYR A 22 -0.67 -8.40 -13.96
C TYR A 22 -1.03 -9.60 -14.83
N ARG A 23 -1.91 -10.49 -14.33
CA ARG A 23 -2.46 -11.58 -15.12
C ARG A 23 -3.24 -11.02 -16.32
N THR A 24 -3.20 -11.71 -17.46
CA THR A 24 -3.80 -11.20 -18.72
C THR A 24 -5.31 -10.95 -18.60
N HIS A 25 -6.04 -11.79 -17.85
CA HIS A 25 -7.46 -11.56 -17.62
C HIS A 25 -7.74 -10.26 -16.87
N GLU A 26 -6.88 -9.90 -15.91
CA GLU A 26 -7.06 -8.67 -15.13
C GLU A 26 -6.90 -7.43 -16.01
N LYS A 27 -5.93 -7.46 -16.94
CA LYS A 27 -5.74 -6.41 -17.94
C LYS A 27 -6.97 -6.25 -18.83
N LEU A 28 -7.58 -7.35 -19.26
CA LEU A 28 -8.78 -7.34 -20.10
C LEU A 28 -10.00 -6.82 -19.33
N VAL A 29 -10.22 -7.28 -18.10
CA VAL A 29 -11.31 -6.80 -17.24
C VAL A 29 -11.15 -5.29 -16.97
N ALA A 30 -9.94 -4.83 -16.65
CA ALA A 30 -9.65 -3.42 -16.48
C ALA A 30 -9.92 -2.60 -17.76
N ALA A 31 -9.46 -3.09 -18.92
CA ALA A 31 -9.64 -2.40 -20.20
C ALA A 31 -11.12 -2.31 -20.61
N VAL A 32 -11.87 -3.40 -20.46
CA VAL A 32 -13.31 -3.43 -20.77
C VAL A 32 -14.09 -2.54 -19.79
N GLY A 33 -13.79 -2.61 -18.49
CA GLY A 33 -14.39 -1.74 -17.49
C GLY A 33 -14.12 -0.27 -17.78
N GLY A 34 -12.87 0.09 -18.10
CA GLY A 34 -12.47 1.44 -18.47
C GLY A 34 -13.19 1.95 -19.72
N LEU A 35 -13.27 1.12 -20.76
CA LEU A 35 -14.00 1.43 -22.01
C LEU A 35 -15.49 1.67 -21.74
N LEU A 36 -16.17 0.75 -21.05
CA LEU A 36 -17.59 0.89 -20.74
C LEU A 36 -17.84 2.10 -19.85
N GLY A 37 -17.02 2.29 -18.82
CA GLY A 37 -17.09 3.41 -17.90
C GLY A 37 -17.01 4.75 -18.63
N ILE A 38 -15.98 4.96 -19.46
CA ILE A 38 -15.82 6.24 -20.16
C ILE A 38 -16.90 6.45 -21.24
N VAL A 39 -17.33 5.41 -21.95
CA VAL A 39 -18.41 5.52 -22.94
C VAL A 39 -19.72 5.95 -22.26
N ILE A 40 -20.08 5.35 -21.13
CA ILE A 40 -21.31 5.70 -20.41
C ILE A 40 -21.24 7.12 -19.85
N VAL A 41 -20.12 7.46 -19.19
CA VAL A 41 -19.92 8.81 -18.61
C VAL A 41 -19.88 9.88 -19.70
N TRP A 42 -19.26 9.60 -20.85
CA TRP A 42 -19.25 10.51 -21.99
C TRP A 42 -20.67 10.73 -22.52
N ASN A 43 -21.45 9.67 -22.76
CA ASN A 43 -22.84 9.79 -23.23
C ASN A 43 -23.72 10.54 -22.23
N ALA A 44 -23.57 10.26 -20.93
CA ALA A 44 -24.26 11.01 -19.88
C ALA A 44 -23.85 12.50 -19.90
N SER A 45 -22.56 12.80 -20.09
CA SER A 45 -22.07 14.17 -20.23
C SER A 45 -22.64 14.88 -21.46
N LEU A 46 -22.74 14.19 -22.60
CA LEU A 46 -23.39 14.73 -23.81
C LEU A 46 -24.85 15.06 -23.54
N ALA A 47 -25.58 14.16 -22.86
CA ALA A 47 -26.99 14.36 -22.54
C ALA A 47 -27.21 15.51 -21.52
N LEU A 48 -26.30 15.67 -20.56
CA LEU A 48 -26.41 16.67 -19.50
C LEU A 48 -25.88 18.06 -19.89
N LEU A 49 -24.84 18.13 -20.71
CA LEU A 49 -24.09 19.35 -20.99
C LEU A 49 -24.10 19.76 -22.47
N GLY A 50 -24.47 18.84 -23.36
CA GLY A 50 -24.35 19.03 -24.79
C GLY A 50 -22.93 18.80 -25.35
N PRO A 51 -22.80 18.87 -26.68
CA PRO A 51 -21.56 18.55 -27.39
C PRO A 51 -20.44 19.56 -27.19
N GLU A 52 -20.75 20.82 -26.87
CA GLU A 52 -19.76 21.89 -26.70
C GLU A 52 -18.95 21.73 -25.41
N PHE A 53 -19.60 21.30 -24.33
CA PHE A 53 -19.00 21.23 -22.99
C PHE A 53 -18.33 19.89 -22.69
N THR A 54 -18.81 18.82 -23.31
CA THR A 54 -18.34 17.46 -23.03
C THR A 54 -16.82 17.27 -23.26
N PRO A 55 -16.23 17.76 -24.36
CA PRO A 55 -14.78 17.60 -24.61
C PRO A 55 -13.88 18.24 -23.55
N LEU A 56 -14.37 19.20 -22.76
CA LEU A 56 -13.60 19.90 -21.74
C LEU A 56 -13.47 19.10 -20.43
N VAL A 57 -14.45 18.25 -20.12
CA VAL A 57 -14.50 17.47 -18.87
C VAL A 57 -14.09 16.02 -19.07
N VAL A 58 -14.28 15.49 -20.28
CA VAL A 58 -13.95 14.11 -20.64
C VAL A 58 -12.49 13.72 -20.37
N PRO A 59 -11.46 14.54 -20.64
CA PRO A 59 -10.08 14.13 -20.37
C PRO A 59 -9.82 13.80 -18.90
N SER A 60 -10.39 14.60 -17.99
CA SER A 60 -10.34 14.36 -16.55
C SER A 60 -11.08 13.06 -16.19
N LEU A 61 -12.29 12.87 -16.71
CA LEU A 61 -13.10 11.66 -16.46
C LEU A 61 -12.51 10.40 -17.08
N GLY A 62 -11.81 10.52 -18.21
CA GLY A 62 -11.08 9.43 -18.86
C GLY A 62 -9.93 8.95 -17.99
N ALA A 63 -9.16 9.87 -17.40
CA ALA A 63 -8.13 9.52 -16.44
C ALA A 63 -8.73 8.86 -15.17
N THR A 64 -9.87 9.35 -14.69
CA THR A 64 -10.61 8.72 -13.59
C THR A 64 -11.05 7.30 -13.94
N ALA A 65 -11.57 7.07 -15.16
CA ALA A 65 -11.95 5.74 -15.64
C ALA A 65 -10.73 4.79 -15.64
N VAL A 66 -9.61 5.23 -16.20
CA VAL A 66 -8.37 4.44 -16.19
C VAL A 66 -8.01 4.02 -14.78
N LEU A 67 -8.03 4.94 -13.81
CA LEU A 67 -7.66 4.61 -12.43
C LEU A 67 -8.68 3.70 -11.75
N VAL A 68 -9.97 4.05 -11.76
CA VAL A 68 -11.04 3.29 -11.07
C VAL A 68 -11.13 1.84 -11.59
N PHE A 69 -10.89 1.62 -12.89
CA PHE A 69 -10.97 0.29 -13.49
C PHE A 69 -9.62 -0.44 -13.58
N ALA A 70 -8.48 0.24 -13.55
CA ALA A 70 -7.17 -0.46 -13.50
C ALA A 70 -6.74 -0.80 -12.06
N VAL A 71 -7.02 0.08 -11.11
CA VAL A 71 -6.55 -0.03 -9.72
C VAL A 71 -7.69 0.30 -8.72
N PRO A 72 -8.77 -0.52 -8.67
CA PRO A 72 -9.96 -0.24 -7.85
C PRO A 72 -9.67 -0.16 -6.34
N HIS A 73 -8.61 -0.82 -5.86
CA HIS A 73 -8.24 -0.81 -4.44
C HIS A 73 -7.29 0.32 -4.05
N SER A 74 -6.84 1.14 -5.01
CA SER A 74 -5.96 2.27 -4.71
C SER A 74 -6.69 3.26 -3.79
N PRO A 75 -6.03 3.85 -2.79
CA PRO A 75 -6.58 4.94 -2.00
C PRO A 75 -7.05 6.11 -2.88
N LEU A 76 -6.37 6.33 -4.01
CA LEU A 76 -6.63 7.43 -4.95
C LEU A 76 -7.91 7.24 -5.78
N THR A 77 -8.47 6.04 -5.78
CA THR A 77 -9.68 5.69 -6.55
C THR A 77 -10.88 5.44 -5.65
N GLN A 78 -10.72 5.47 -4.33
CA GLN A 78 -11.85 5.31 -3.41
C GLN A 78 -12.89 6.43 -3.61
N PRO A 79 -14.18 6.19 -3.31
CA PRO A 79 -15.26 7.15 -3.59
C PRO A 79 -15.00 8.57 -3.08
N TRP A 80 -14.43 8.71 -1.89
CA TRP A 80 -14.07 10.02 -1.33
C TRP A 80 -12.97 10.72 -2.12
N ALA A 81 -11.93 9.99 -2.54
CA ALA A 81 -10.89 10.54 -3.38
C ALA A 81 -11.47 11.02 -4.72
N VAL A 82 -12.25 10.18 -5.40
CA VAL A 82 -12.83 10.53 -6.71
C VAL A 82 -13.77 11.74 -6.60
N VAL A 83 -14.82 11.64 -5.78
CA VAL A 83 -15.86 12.69 -5.70
C VAL A 83 -15.31 13.95 -5.03
N GLY A 84 -14.66 13.79 -3.88
CA GLY A 84 -14.08 14.92 -3.15
C GLY A 84 -12.99 15.61 -3.97
N GLY A 85 -12.06 14.84 -4.53
CA GLY A 85 -10.95 15.36 -5.32
C GLY A 85 -11.43 16.16 -6.53
N HIS A 86 -12.42 15.68 -7.27
CA HIS A 86 -13.02 16.43 -8.38
C HIS A 86 -13.74 17.70 -7.92
N VAL A 87 -14.63 17.60 -6.92
CA VAL A 87 -15.47 18.73 -6.47
C VAL A 87 -14.63 19.84 -5.85
N ILE A 88 -13.70 19.51 -4.96
CA ILE A 88 -12.78 20.48 -4.32
C ILE A 88 -11.92 21.16 -5.38
N SER A 89 -11.38 20.39 -6.32
CA SER A 89 -10.59 20.93 -7.42
C SER A 89 -11.39 21.88 -8.32
N ALA A 90 -12.64 21.55 -8.62
CA ALA A 90 -13.53 22.41 -9.41
C ALA A 90 -13.83 23.73 -8.70
N VAL A 91 -14.13 23.69 -7.39
CA VAL A 91 -14.38 24.90 -6.59
C VAL A 91 -13.15 25.81 -6.57
N ILE A 92 -11.96 25.24 -6.33
CA ILE A 92 -10.71 26.01 -6.31
C ILE A 92 -10.37 26.54 -7.69
N GLY A 93 -10.56 25.75 -8.75
CA GLY A 93 -10.36 26.19 -10.12
C GLY A 93 -11.23 27.39 -10.50
N VAL A 94 -12.52 27.36 -10.15
CA VAL A 94 -13.44 28.50 -10.34
C VAL A 94 -12.99 29.70 -9.52
N ALA A 95 -12.61 29.51 -8.25
CA ALA A 95 -12.14 30.60 -7.40
C ALA A 95 -10.89 31.30 -7.99
N CYS A 96 -9.92 30.52 -8.48
CA CYS A 96 -8.73 31.04 -9.15
C CYS A 96 -9.08 31.75 -10.46
N GLN A 97 -9.99 31.19 -11.26
CA GLN A 97 -10.45 31.80 -12.50
C GLN A 97 -11.08 33.18 -12.26
N LEU A 98 -11.84 33.34 -11.18
CA LEU A 98 -12.47 34.62 -10.82
C LEU A 98 -11.49 35.62 -10.20
N ALA A 99 -10.50 35.14 -9.44
CA ALA A 99 -9.60 36.00 -8.67
C ALA A 99 -8.33 36.43 -9.41
N ILE A 100 -7.86 35.67 -10.41
CA ILE A 100 -6.56 35.87 -11.04
C ILE A 100 -6.75 36.20 -12.53
N PRO A 101 -6.49 37.45 -12.98
CA PRO A 101 -6.72 37.85 -14.37
C PRO A 101 -5.82 37.15 -15.40
N ASN A 102 -4.60 36.78 -15.01
CA ASN A 102 -3.67 36.10 -15.91
C ASN A 102 -3.97 34.60 -15.95
N THR A 103 -4.39 34.09 -17.11
CA THR A 103 -4.82 32.69 -17.30
C THR A 103 -3.74 31.66 -16.93
N VAL A 104 -2.47 31.93 -17.23
CA VAL A 104 -1.36 31.00 -16.93
C VAL A 104 -1.15 30.91 -15.42
N LEU A 105 -1.12 32.05 -14.73
CA LEU A 105 -1.02 32.10 -13.28
C LEU A 105 -2.26 31.51 -12.60
N ALA A 106 -3.46 31.80 -13.12
CA ALA A 106 -4.71 31.24 -12.63
C ALA A 106 -4.72 29.70 -12.74
N GLY A 107 -4.26 29.16 -13.87
CA GLY A 107 -4.18 27.72 -14.10
C GLY A 107 -3.17 27.04 -13.17
N GLY A 108 -1.96 27.61 -13.05
CA GLY A 108 -0.95 27.11 -12.12
C GLY A 108 -1.41 27.16 -10.66
N ALA A 109 -2.03 28.27 -10.25
CA ALA A 109 -2.59 28.42 -8.90
C ALA A 109 -3.75 27.45 -8.66
N ALA A 110 -4.66 27.29 -9.62
CA ALA A 110 -5.77 26.35 -9.54
C ALA A 110 -5.29 24.91 -9.27
N VAL A 111 -4.32 24.42 -10.04
CA VAL A 111 -3.77 23.06 -9.86
C VAL A 111 -3.02 22.94 -8.54
N GLY A 112 -2.15 23.90 -8.20
CA GLY A 112 -1.35 23.86 -6.98
C GLY A 112 -2.20 23.94 -5.70
N LEU A 113 -3.17 24.85 -5.65
CA LEU A 113 -4.09 24.99 -4.53
C LEU A 113 -5.06 23.81 -4.43
N ALA A 114 -5.53 23.28 -5.56
CA ALA A 114 -6.35 22.06 -5.57
C ALA A 114 -5.58 20.86 -5.02
N LEU A 115 -4.31 20.68 -5.42
CA LEU A 115 -3.45 19.64 -4.87
C LEU A 115 -3.28 19.80 -3.35
N PHE A 116 -2.99 21.02 -2.88
CA PHE A 116 -2.88 21.31 -1.45
C PHE A 116 -4.17 20.96 -0.69
N ALA A 117 -5.32 21.40 -1.19
CA ALA A 117 -6.61 21.15 -0.55
C ALA A 117 -6.97 19.65 -0.56
N MET A 118 -6.70 18.94 -1.66
CA MET A 118 -6.88 17.49 -1.72
C MET A 118 -5.99 16.76 -0.71
N HIS A 119 -4.76 17.22 -0.50
CA HIS A 119 -3.86 16.66 0.52
C HIS A 119 -4.41 16.90 1.92
N ALA A 120 -4.85 18.14 2.22
CA ALA A 120 -5.43 18.50 3.51
C ALA A 120 -6.71 17.72 3.83
N LEU A 121 -7.56 17.50 2.83
CA LEU A 121 -8.85 16.80 2.96
C LEU A 121 -8.75 15.30 2.70
N ARG A 122 -7.53 14.79 2.49
CA ARG A 122 -7.21 13.36 2.27
C ARG A 122 -8.02 12.73 1.14
N CYS A 123 -8.23 13.49 0.07
CA CYS A 123 -8.99 13.09 -1.12
C CYS A 123 -8.17 13.27 -2.39
N ILE A 124 -6.88 12.95 -2.35
CA ILE A 124 -6.01 13.06 -3.53
C ILE A 124 -6.56 12.19 -4.64
N HIS A 125 -6.95 12.84 -5.72
CA HIS A 125 -7.36 12.21 -6.95
C HIS A 125 -6.74 12.99 -8.10
N PRO A 126 -5.62 12.52 -8.68
CA PRO A 126 -4.85 13.27 -9.68
C PRO A 126 -5.70 13.83 -10.84
N PRO A 127 -6.73 13.13 -11.36
CA PRO A 127 -7.63 13.70 -12.38
C PRO A 127 -8.32 15.00 -11.95
N GLY A 128 -8.47 15.26 -10.65
CA GLY A 128 -8.97 16.51 -10.09
C GLY A 128 -8.12 17.72 -10.49
N GLY A 129 -6.80 17.57 -10.64
CA GLY A 129 -5.94 18.64 -11.14
C GLY A 129 -6.35 19.12 -12.54
N ALA A 130 -6.70 18.19 -13.44
CA ALA A 130 -7.26 18.54 -14.75
C ALA A 130 -8.64 19.21 -14.61
N THR A 131 -9.48 18.79 -13.66
CA THR A 131 -10.75 19.47 -13.36
C THR A 131 -10.55 20.93 -12.93
N ALA A 132 -9.59 21.20 -12.04
CA ALA A 132 -9.25 22.56 -11.62
C ALA A 132 -8.78 23.41 -12.80
N LEU A 133 -7.91 22.83 -13.66
CA LEU A 133 -7.39 23.52 -14.83
C LEU A 133 -8.51 23.81 -15.85
N THR A 134 -9.42 22.87 -16.09
CA THR A 134 -10.59 23.05 -16.97
C THR A 134 -11.46 24.24 -16.52
N ALA A 135 -11.64 24.46 -15.22
CA ALA A 135 -12.37 25.64 -14.75
C ALA A 135 -11.74 26.96 -15.21
N VAL A 136 -10.42 27.01 -15.34
CA VAL A 136 -9.67 28.20 -15.79
C VAL A 136 -9.68 28.31 -17.31
N ILE A 137 -9.35 27.23 -18.03
CA ILE A 137 -9.13 27.27 -19.49
C ILE A 137 -10.38 26.93 -20.32
N GLY A 138 -11.50 26.56 -19.67
CA GLY A 138 -12.72 26.08 -20.33
C GLY A 138 -13.55 27.13 -21.07
N GLY A 139 -13.06 28.37 -21.15
CA GLY A 139 -13.69 29.46 -21.90
C GLY A 139 -15.03 29.94 -21.33
N SER A 140 -15.73 30.78 -22.10
CA SER A 140 -16.97 31.44 -21.70
C SER A 140 -18.05 30.46 -21.24
N ALA A 141 -18.12 29.30 -21.90
CA ALA A 141 -19.02 28.21 -21.58
C ALA A 141 -18.86 27.76 -20.12
N VAL A 142 -17.65 27.37 -19.71
CA VAL A 142 -17.36 26.91 -18.34
C VAL A 142 -17.42 28.06 -17.34
N HIS A 143 -16.92 29.25 -17.72
CA HIS A 143 -16.94 30.43 -16.85
C HIS A 143 -18.36 30.86 -16.49
N ALA A 144 -19.32 30.74 -17.41
CA ALA A 144 -20.73 31.06 -17.17
C ALA A 144 -21.40 30.14 -16.13
N LEU A 145 -20.87 28.92 -15.92
CA LEU A 145 -21.36 28.04 -14.86
C LEU A 145 -20.93 28.52 -13.47
N GLY A 146 -19.80 29.23 -13.36
CA GLY A 146 -19.20 29.60 -12.09
C GLY A 146 -19.09 28.39 -11.16
N PHE A 147 -19.46 28.55 -9.88
CA PHE A 147 -19.41 27.44 -8.91
C PHE A 147 -20.37 26.28 -9.22
N ARG A 148 -21.36 26.47 -10.11
CA ARG A 148 -22.21 25.35 -10.56
C ARG A 148 -21.40 24.31 -11.32
N TYR A 149 -20.26 24.66 -11.92
CA TYR A 149 -19.34 23.72 -12.55
C TYR A 149 -18.99 22.54 -11.63
N ALA A 150 -18.78 22.81 -10.33
CA ALA A 150 -18.44 21.80 -9.34
C ALA A 150 -19.59 20.80 -9.09
N LEU A 151 -20.84 21.25 -9.18
CA LEU A 151 -22.03 20.39 -9.02
C LEU A 151 -22.38 19.69 -10.34
N THR A 152 -22.50 20.46 -11.40
CA THR A 152 -22.86 19.99 -12.74
C THR A 152 -21.91 20.64 -13.75
N PRO A 153 -21.03 19.85 -14.38
CA PRO A 153 -21.06 18.38 -14.47
C PRO A 153 -20.27 17.60 -13.42
N VAL A 154 -19.38 18.24 -12.66
CA VAL A 154 -18.26 17.55 -12.03
C VAL A 154 -18.71 16.52 -10.99
N ALA A 155 -19.53 16.90 -10.01
CA ALA A 155 -20.02 15.98 -8.99
C ALA A 155 -20.88 14.85 -9.59
N VAL A 156 -21.76 15.18 -10.53
CA VAL A 156 -22.64 14.19 -11.19
C VAL A 156 -21.82 13.12 -11.91
N ASN A 157 -20.82 13.52 -12.69
CA ASN A 157 -19.96 12.57 -13.40
C ASN A 157 -19.06 11.77 -12.44
N GLY A 158 -18.56 12.40 -11.37
CA GLY A 158 -17.81 11.71 -10.32
C GLY A 158 -18.63 10.64 -9.60
N LEU A 159 -19.90 10.94 -9.28
CA LEU A 159 -20.82 9.96 -8.69
C LEU A 159 -21.17 8.84 -9.68
N LEU A 160 -21.42 9.19 -10.94
CA LEU A 160 -21.74 8.22 -11.99
C LEU A 160 -20.59 7.23 -12.19
N ILE A 161 -19.35 7.70 -12.31
CA ILE A 161 -18.22 6.81 -12.54
C ILE A 161 -17.91 5.93 -11.32
N VAL A 162 -18.10 6.44 -10.09
CA VAL A 162 -18.03 5.64 -8.88
C VAL A 162 -19.12 4.56 -8.89
N ALA A 163 -20.36 4.89 -9.22
CA ALA A 163 -21.45 3.92 -9.29
C ALA A 163 -21.17 2.82 -10.33
N LEU A 164 -20.67 3.19 -11.52
CA LEU A 164 -20.24 2.23 -12.53
C LEU A 164 -19.08 1.36 -12.04
N GLY A 165 -18.11 1.97 -11.35
CA GLY A 165 -17.00 1.28 -10.71
C GLY A 165 -17.51 0.23 -9.70
N VAL A 166 -18.49 0.57 -8.87
CA VAL A 166 -19.09 -0.36 -7.91
C VAL A 166 -19.78 -1.50 -8.66
N LEU A 167 -20.68 -1.18 -9.58
CA LEU A 167 -21.49 -2.18 -10.30
C LEU A 167 -20.63 -3.16 -11.10
N TYR A 168 -19.66 -2.64 -11.87
CA TYR A 168 -18.80 -3.46 -12.71
C TYR A 168 -17.87 -4.35 -11.88
N ASN A 169 -17.19 -3.77 -10.88
CA ASN A 169 -16.22 -4.51 -10.09
C ASN A 169 -16.88 -5.49 -9.11
N TYR A 170 -18.15 -5.29 -8.74
CA TYR A 170 -18.89 -6.20 -7.88
C TYR A 170 -19.00 -7.62 -8.46
N ALA A 171 -19.01 -7.76 -9.79
CA ALA A 171 -19.05 -9.06 -10.47
C ALA A 171 -17.78 -9.92 -10.25
N PHE A 172 -16.70 -9.34 -9.76
CA PHE A 172 -15.41 -10.00 -9.58
C PHE A 172 -15.00 -10.00 -8.10
N PRO A 173 -15.02 -11.15 -7.40
CA PRO A 173 -14.74 -11.21 -5.96
C PRO A 173 -13.39 -10.61 -5.54
N TRP A 174 -12.38 -10.66 -6.41
CA TRP A 174 -11.04 -10.11 -6.17
C TRP A 174 -10.91 -8.62 -6.48
N ARG A 175 -11.93 -7.97 -7.08
CA ARG A 175 -11.91 -6.53 -7.47
C ARG A 175 -12.90 -5.66 -6.70
N ARG A 176 -13.58 -6.20 -5.68
CA ARG A 176 -14.70 -5.51 -5.03
C ARG A 176 -14.38 -4.06 -4.68
N TYR A 177 -15.22 -3.16 -5.19
CA TYR A 177 -15.09 -1.72 -5.06
C TYR A 177 -16.38 -1.12 -4.47
N PRO A 178 -16.31 -0.22 -3.46
CA PRO A 178 -15.10 0.27 -2.80
C PRO A 178 -14.41 -0.80 -1.96
N LEU A 179 -13.18 -0.51 -1.50
CA LEU A 179 -12.36 -1.45 -0.72
C LEU A 179 -13.09 -2.00 0.52
N ALA A 180 -14.02 -1.23 1.10
CA ALA A 180 -14.86 -1.66 2.22
C ALA A 180 -15.74 -2.91 1.94
N LEU A 181 -15.96 -3.26 0.67
CA LEU A 181 -16.71 -4.47 0.28
C LEU A 181 -15.83 -5.72 0.16
N MET A 182 -14.51 -5.56 0.26
CA MET A 182 -13.55 -6.65 0.19
C MET A 182 -13.61 -7.49 1.49
N PRO A 183 -13.78 -8.83 1.40
CA PRO A 183 -13.86 -9.67 2.60
C PRO A 183 -12.53 -9.68 3.36
N SER A 184 -12.49 -9.13 4.57
CA SER A 184 -11.38 -9.40 5.51
C SER A 184 -11.55 -10.79 6.10
N THR A 185 -10.88 -11.78 5.52
CA THR A 185 -10.87 -13.17 6.00
C THR A 185 -9.48 -13.56 6.48
N MET A 186 -8.93 -12.82 7.43
CA MET A 186 -7.74 -13.23 8.18
C MET A 186 -8.12 -13.25 9.66
N PRO A 187 -8.39 -14.43 10.25
CA PRO A 187 -8.37 -14.56 11.70
C PRO A 187 -7.01 -14.05 12.19
N LEU A 188 -6.98 -13.23 13.24
CA LEU A 188 -5.74 -12.90 13.93
C LEU A 188 -5.12 -14.21 14.40
N ALA A 189 -4.10 -14.69 13.67
CA ALA A 189 -3.38 -15.89 14.04
C ALA A 189 -2.76 -15.66 15.42
N ARG A 190 -2.93 -16.61 16.33
CA ARG A 190 -2.21 -16.58 17.61
C ARG A 190 -0.71 -16.68 17.31
N PRO A 191 0.15 -15.91 18.00
CA PRO A 191 1.59 -16.01 17.81
C PRO A 191 2.04 -17.43 18.14
N THR A 192 2.52 -18.15 17.13
CA THR A 192 3.18 -19.45 17.31
C THR A 192 4.68 -19.22 17.48
N PRO A 193 5.35 -19.86 18.46
CA PRO A 193 6.81 -19.78 18.58
C PRO A 193 7.49 -20.28 17.29
N GLY A 194 8.56 -19.60 16.86
CA GLY A 194 9.36 -20.03 15.70
C GLY A 194 8.83 -19.53 14.34
N PHE A 195 8.74 -18.21 14.15
CA PHE A 195 8.44 -17.66 12.83
C PHE A 195 9.60 -17.91 11.84
N PRO A 196 9.34 -18.50 10.66
CA PRO A 196 10.37 -18.64 9.63
C PRO A 196 10.77 -17.28 9.08
N ARG A 197 12.03 -17.18 8.61
CA ARG A 197 12.51 -16.01 7.90
C ARG A 197 11.79 -15.90 6.55
N ILE A 198 10.99 -14.85 6.37
CA ILE A 198 10.37 -14.51 5.10
C ILE A 198 11.41 -13.77 4.24
N THR A 199 11.65 -14.25 3.03
CA THR A 199 12.55 -13.62 2.05
C THR A 199 11.77 -12.74 1.07
N GLN A 200 12.44 -11.76 0.45
CA GLN A 200 11.84 -10.92 -0.58
C GLN A 200 11.25 -11.75 -1.73
N ALA A 201 11.96 -12.77 -2.20
CA ALA A 201 11.48 -13.65 -3.27
C ALA A 201 10.18 -14.40 -2.89
N GLN A 202 10.00 -14.76 -1.62
CA GLN A 202 8.76 -15.38 -1.13
C GLN A 202 7.62 -14.37 -1.02
N ILE A 203 7.91 -13.11 -0.68
CA ILE A 203 6.91 -12.02 -0.74
C ILE A 203 6.48 -11.79 -2.18
N GLU A 204 7.44 -11.70 -3.12
CA GLU A 204 7.16 -11.54 -4.54
C GLU A 204 6.29 -12.69 -5.07
N ALA A 205 6.64 -13.95 -4.78
CA ALA A 205 5.84 -15.11 -5.15
C ALA A 205 4.43 -15.07 -4.53
N ALA A 206 4.31 -14.71 -3.25
CA ALA A 206 3.01 -14.57 -2.59
C ALA A 206 2.15 -13.43 -3.18
N ILE A 207 2.76 -12.32 -3.60
CA ILE A 207 2.07 -11.23 -4.30
C ILE A 207 1.60 -11.69 -5.69
N GLU A 208 2.39 -12.47 -6.43
CA GLU A 208 1.98 -13.04 -7.73
C GLU A 208 0.85 -14.07 -7.63
N GLU A 209 0.81 -14.83 -6.52
CA GLU A 209 -0.24 -15.79 -6.22
C GLU A 209 -1.56 -15.10 -5.84
N GLN A 210 -1.49 -14.00 -5.07
CA GLN A 210 -2.67 -13.25 -4.66
C GLN A 210 -3.24 -12.46 -5.84
N GLN A 211 -4.53 -12.62 -6.12
CA GLN A 211 -5.25 -11.89 -7.17
C GLN A 211 -5.54 -10.42 -6.78
N VAL A 212 -4.72 -9.83 -5.90
CA VAL A 212 -4.90 -8.49 -5.33
C VAL A 212 -3.81 -7.57 -5.85
N VAL A 213 -4.23 -6.43 -6.39
CA VAL A 213 -3.31 -5.36 -6.81
C VAL A 213 -2.86 -4.60 -5.56
N LEU A 214 -1.61 -4.80 -5.15
CA LEU A 214 -0.95 -4.05 -4.08
C LEU A 214 -0.11 -2.93 -4.69
N ASP A 215 -0.40 -1.68 -4.32
CA ASP A 215 0.35 -0.48 -4.71
C ASP A 215 1.48 -0.18 -3.71
N VAL A 216 2.25 -1.22 -3.37
CA VAL A 216 3.36 -1.18 -2.41
C VAL A 216 4.45 -2.12 -2.90
N SER A 217 5.70 -1.67 -2.92
CA SER A 217 6.80 -2.53 -3.36
C SER A 217 7.07 -3.65 -2.33
N PRO A 218 7.56 -4.84 -2.75
CA PRO A 218 7.95 -5.91 -1.82
C PRO A 218 8.91 -5.43 -0.71
N GLU A 219 9.79 -4.49 -1.03
CA GLU A 219 10.75 -3.90 -0.10
C GLU A 219 10.10 -2.96 0.92
N GLU A 220 9.11 -2.17 0.51
CA GLU A 220 8.30 -1.36 1.42
C GLU A 220 7.50 -2.23 2.38
N LEU A 221 6.90 -3.31 1.87
CA LEU A 221 6.18 -4.27 2.70
C LEU A 221 7.12 -4.92 3.72
N MET A 222 8.32 -5.33 3.31
CA MET A 222 9.33 -5.89 4.22
C MET A 222 9.74 -4.88 5.29
N ARG A 223 9.96 -3.61 4.95
CA ARG A 223 10.30 -2.57 5.93
C ARG A 223 9.21 -2.36 6.97
N VAL A 224 7.94 -2.33 6.54
CA VAL A 224 6.80 -2.22 7.45
C VAL A 224 6.71 -3.46 8.36
N PHE A 225 6.92 -4.64 7.81
CA PHE A 225 6.93 -5.89 8.56
C PHE A 225 8.04 -5.93 9.62
N GLU A 226 9.29 -5.65 9.23
CA GLU A 226 10.43 -5.59 10.15
C GLU A 226 10.23 -4.54 11.25
N ALA A 227 9.73 -3.35 10.90
CA ALA A 227 9.42 -2.31 11.88
C ALA A 227 8.32 -2.73 12.85
N THR A 228 7.31 -3.47 12.37
CA THR A 228 6.22 -4.00 13.21
C THR A 228 6.75 -5.04 14.18
N LEU A 229 7.57 -5.99 13.71
CA LEU A 229 8.18 -7.01 14.56
C LEU A 229 9.11 -6.38 15.62
N ALA A 230 9.89 -5.36 15.26
CA ALA A 230 10.74 -4.65 16.21
C ALA A 230 9.94 -3.97 17.33
N ARG A 231 8.79 -3.35 17.00
CA ARG A 231 7.88 -2.74 17.99
C ARG A 231 7.24 -3.79 18.89
N ALA A 232 6.74 -4.88 18.32
CA ALA A 232 6.16 -5.98 19.09
C ALA A 232 7.18 -6.60 20.06
N ALA A 233 8.43 -6.77 19.63
CA ALA A 233 9.51 -7.26 20.49
C ALA A 233 9.83 -6.28 21.63
N ALA A 234 9.77 -4.97 21.41
CA ALA A 234 10.00 -3.95 22.44
C ALA A 234 8.85 -3.85 23.47
N GLU A 235 7.62 -4.15 23.06
CA GLU A 235 6.42 -4.07 23.93
C GLU A 235 6.19 -5.35 24.75
N THR A 236 6.83 -6.47 24.40
CA THR A 236 6.66 -7.74 25.09
C THR A 236 7.65 -7.84 26.28
N PRO A 237 7.18 -7.95 27.54
CA PRO A 237 8.07 -8.17 28.68
C PRO A 237 8.87 -9.46 28.49
N THR A 238 10.17 -9.43 28.78
CA THR A 238 11.01 -10.64 28.76
C THR A 238 10.39 -11.67 29.71
N PRO A 239 9.89 -12.82 29.21
CA PRO A 239 9.33 -13.82 30.10
C PRO A 239 10.43 -14.38 31.00
N ILE A 240 10.09 -14.65 32.26
CA ILE A 240 10.99 -15.36 33.17
C ILE A 240 10.99 -16.83 32.72
N ILE A 241 12.00 -17.21 31.93
CA ILE A 241 12.15 -18.58 31.43
C ILE A 241 13.06 -19.34 32.39
N ALA A 242 12.59 -20.47 32.94
CA ALA A 242 13.49 -21.39 33.64
C ALA A 242 14.35 -22.13 32.60
N LEU A 243 15.67 -21.97 32.67
CA LEU A 243 16.59 -22.71 31.81
C LEU A 243 16.72 -24.15 32.28
N HIS A 244 16.66 -25.07 31.34
CA HIS A 244 16.86 -26.49 31.55
C HIS A 244 17.85 -27.02 30.52
N LEU A 245 18.72 -27.93 30.96
CA LEU A 245 19.68 -28.59 30.08
C LEU A 245 18.94 -29.36 28.97
N GLY A 246 19.39 -29.22 27.73
CA GLY A 246 18.72 -29.76 26.54
C GLY A 246 17.54 -28.92 26.03
N GLY A 247 17.12 -27.88 26.75
CA GLY A 247 16.07 -26.96 26.33
C GLY A 247 16.46 -26.18 25.06
N ILE A 248 15.47 -25.91 24.21
CA ILE A 248 15.63 -25.12 22.98
C ILE A 248 14.97 -23.78 23.19
N TYR A 249 15.70 -22.70 22.92
CA TYR A 249 15.26 -21.34 23.17
C TYR A 249 15.44 -20.49 21.91
N GLY A 250 14.48 -19.61 21.65
CA GLY A 250 14.51 -18.63 20.57
C GLY A 250 14.51 -17.22 21.13
N ASN A 251 15.22 -16.30 20.47
CA ASN A 251 15.25 -14.90 20.87
C ASN A 251 14.11 -14.05 20.28
N ASN A 252 13.30 -14.62 19.38
CA ASN A 252 12.16 -13.97 18.70
C ASN A 252 12.49 -12.60 18.07
N GLN A 253 13.76 -12.32 17.80
CA GLN A 253 14.19 -11.10 17.14
C GLN A 253 13.94 -11.21 15.62
N PRO A 254 13.55 -10.13 14.93
CA PRO A 254 13.38 -10.16 13.48
C PRO A 254 14.70 -10.16 12.71
N GLY A 255 14.63 -10.63 11.46
CA GLY A 255 15.69 -10.43 10.48
C GLY A 255 17.00 -11.17 10.80
N PRO A 256 18.18 -10.56 10.59
CA PRO A 256 19.47 -11.23 10.77
C PRO A 256 19.82 -11.50 12.23
N ALA A 257 19.12 -10.87 13.19
CA ALA A 257 19.31 -11.10 14.61
C ALA A 257 18.56 -12.35 15.11
N TRP A 258 17.64 -12.90 14.32
CA TRP A 258 16.90 -14.11 14.67
C TRP A 258 17.83 -15.31 14.88
N SER A 259 17.70 -15.99 16.01
CA SER A 259 18.47 -17.20 16.30
C SER A 259 17.74 -18.14 17.26
N VAL A 260 17.96 -19.44 17.05
CA VAL A 260 17.51 -20.52 17.93
C VAL A 260 18.74 -21.23 18.47
N ARG A 261 18.78 -21.41 19.80
CA ARG A 261 19.88 -22.04 20.51
C ARG A 261 19.39 -23.16 21.39
N ARG A 262 20.14 -24.25 21.46
CA ARG A 262 19.93 -25.35 22.40
C ARG A 262 20.95 -25.27 23.51
N LEU A 263 20.50 -25.37 24.76
CA LEU A 263 21.38 -25.47 25.91
C LEU A 263 22.00 -26.88 25.93
N VAL A 264 23.32 -26.97 25.81
CA VAL A 264 24.02 -28.27 25.72
C VAL A 264 24.83 -28.61 26.96
N ASP A 265 25.29 -27.59 27.70
CA ASP A 265 25.99 -27.76 28.97
C ASP A 265 25.79 -26.54 29.88
N GLU A 266 25.99 -26.71 31.18
CA GLU A 266 25.93 -25.62 32.15
C GLU A 266 26.96 -25.77 33.27
N ARG A 267 27.56 -24.65 33.66
CA ARG A 267 28.47 -24.56 34.80
C ARG A 267 27.93 -23.56 35.81
N SER A 268 27.31 -24.05 36.86
CA SER A 268 26.82 -23.21 37.95
C SER A 268 27.95 -22.75 38.85
N SER A 269 27.94 -21.45 39.21
CA SER A 269 28.87 -20.86 40.17
C SER A 269 28.15 -19.83 41.03
N PRO A 270 28.47 -19.72 42.34
CA PRO A 270 27.96 -18.66 43.20
C PRO A 270 28.50 -17.27 42.80
N THR A 271 29.60 -17.20 42.06
CA THR A 271 30.15 -15.97 41.49
C THR A 271 29.55 -15.75 40.10
N PRO A 272 28.80 -14.65 39.85
CA PRO A 272 28.07 -14.44 38.59
C PRO A 272 28.94 -14.47 37.33
N GLU A 273 30.20 -14.04 37.42
CA GLU A 273 31.15 -14.06 36.30
C GLU A 273 31.51 -15.47 35.82
N PHE A 274 31.32 -16.48 36.67
CA PHE A 274 31.64 -17.88 36.37
C PHE A 274 30.40 -18.77 36.22
N ASP A 275 29.19 -18.21 36.31
CA ASP A 275 27.94 -18.92 36.01
C ASP A 275 27.70 -18.89 34.50
N LEU A 276 28.17 -19.94 33.83
CA LEU A 276 28.23 -20.03 32.37
C LEU A 276 27.27 -21.07 31.85
N VAL A 277 26.74 -20.82 30.67
CA VAL A 277 25.97 -21.78 29.88
C VAL A 277 26.64 -21.99 28.53
N VAL A 278 26.65 -23.23 28.07
CA VAL A 278 27.12 -23.61 26.74
C VAL A 278 25.91 -23.93 25.89
N TYR A 279 25.88 -23.35 24.69
CA TYR A 279 24.77 -23.52 23.78
C TYR A 279 25.26 -23.84 22.36
N GLU A 280 24.41 -24.55 21.62
CA GLU A 280 24.59 -24.79 20.20
C GLU A 280 23.58 -23.95 19.40
N ILE A 281 24.04 -23.29 18.35
CA ILE A 281 23.18 -22.51 17.45
C ILE A 281 22.52 -23.48 16.46
N LEU A 282 21.24 -23.78 16.68
CA LEU A 282 20.46 -24.63 15.78
C LEU A 282 20.05 -23.88 14.51
N GLU A 283 19.69 -22.61 14.64
CA GLU A 283 19.30 -21.74 13.53
C GLU A 283 19.75 -20.29 13.76
N GLY A 284 19.99 -19.55 12.67
CA GLY A 284 20.48 -18.16 12.68
C GLY A 284 21.98 -18.02 12.34
N PRO A 285 22.57 -16.83 12.56
CA PRO A 285 23.99 -16.58 12.27
C PRO A 285 24.91 -17.52 13.06
N GLY A 286 25.79 -18.24 12.36
CA GLY A 286 26.69 -19.21 13.00
C GLY A 286 26.05 -20.57 13.29
N ARG A 287 24.96 -20.93 12.58
CA ARG A 287 24.35 -22.27 12.64
C ARG A 287 25.38 -23.41 12.66
N GLY A 288 25.18 -24.35 13.57
CA GLY A 288 26.05 -25.51 13.81
C GLY A 288 27.28 -25.22 14.69
N ARG A 289 27.48 -23.98 15.12
CA ARG A 289 28.54 -23.60 16.07
C ARG A 289 28.05 -23.74 17.51
N THR A 290 28.93 -24.23 18.37
CA THR A 290 28.77 -24.20 19.82
C THR A 290 29.56 -23.03 20.39
N ASP A 291 28.97 -22.31 21.34
CA ASP A 291 29.60 -21.19 22.05
C ASP A 291 29.13 -21.16 23.51
N SER A 292 29.70 -20.28 24.32
CA SER A 292 29.34 -20.12 25.73
C SER A 292 29.15 -18.66 26.11
N CYS A 293 28.19 -18.37 26.98
CA CYS A 293 28.00 -17.04 27.57
C CYS A 293 27.59 -17.16 29.04
N ARG A 294 27.46 -16.03 29.73
CA ARG A 294 26.96 -16.03 31.10
C ARG A 294 25.47 -16.41 31.12
N ARG A 295 25.02 -17.00 32.23
CA ARG A 295 23.62 -17.42 32.37
C ARG A 295 22.66 -16.23 32.30
N ASP A 296 23.00 -15.11 32.92
CA ASP A 296 22.21 -13.87 32.88
C ASP A 296 22.10 -13.30 31.45
N GLU A 297 23.18 -13.33 30.68
CA GLU A 297 23.19 -12.93 29.27
C GLU A 297 22.32 -13.85 28.42
N PHE A 298 22.36 -15.16 28.66
CA PHE A 298 21.52 -16.10 27.94
C PHE A 298 20.03 -15.91 28.29
N MET A 299 19.73 -15.69 29.57
CA MET A 299 18.38 -15.38 30.06
C MET A 299 17.83 -14.09 29.44
N ALA A 300 18.66 -13.05 29.33
CA ALA A 300 18.28 -11.79 28.68
C ALA A 300 18.09 -11.96 27.16
N TRP A 301 18.81 -12.90 26.54
CA TRP A 301 18.69 -13.24 25.12
C TRP A 301 17.47 -14.12 24.81
N ALA A 302 17.10 -15.04 25.71
CA ALA A 302 16.03 -16.00 25.51
C ALA A 302 14.65 -15.34 25.65
N ALA A 303 13.86 -15.37 24.57
CA ALA A 303 12.51 -14.78 24.56
C ALA A 303 11.40 -15.84 24.62
N SER A 304 11.67 -17.08 24.22
CA SER A 304 10.72 -18.19 24.38
C SER A 304 11.43 -19.54 24.38
N GLU A 305 10.86 -20.50 25.10
CA GLU A 305 11.21 -21.92 24.98
C GLU A 305 10.44 -22.55 23.81
N ILE A 306 11.15 -23.25 22.93
CA ILE A 306 10.59 -23.94 21.77
C ILE A 306 10.46 -25.42 22.13
N ARG A 307 9.22 -25.91 22.21
CA ARG A 307 8.96 -27.33 22.50
C ARG A 307 9.15 -28.17 21.22
N PRO A 308 9.82 -29.34 21.29
CA PRO A 308 10.16 -30.15 20.11
C PRO A 308 8.98 -30.60 19.23
N SER A 309 7.74 -30.55 19.72
CA SER A 309 6.54 -30.90 18.95
C SER A 309 6.17 -29.89 17.85
N SER A 310 6.94 -28.80 17.69
CA SER A 310 6.74 -27.77 16.64
C SER A 310 7.82 -27.77 15.55
N ILE A 311 8.72 -28.76 15.53
CA ILE A 311 9.86 -28.84 14.57
C ILE A 311 9.79 -30.15 13.75
N ALA A 312 8.59 -30.59 13.39
CA ALA A 312 8.38 -31.70 12.45
C ALA A 312 7.69 -31.21 11.18
#